data_AF-A0A2I1P7Q2-F1
#
_entry.id   AF-A0A2I1P7Q2-F1
#
_cell.length_a   1.000
_cell.length_b   1.000
_cell.length_c   1.000
_cell.angle_alpha   90.00
_cell.angle_beta   90.00
_cell.angle_gamma   90.00
#
_symmetry.space_group_name_H-M   'P 1'
#
loop_
_entity.id
_entity.type
_entity.pdbx_description
1 polymer ?
#
loop_
_entity_poly.entity_id
_entity_poly.type
_entity_poly.pdbx_seq_one_letter_code
_entity_poly.pdbx_strand_id
1 'polypeptide(L)'
;ARTWMPQVESSNTFFAQLRSTFDESVEIPRDWPCDFALGWVGALGYGVEDIARSREDHPDAALLFADRAVVIDHAHAVAYAMAMLPSAKDAGDAGSTHDE
;
A
#
# COMPACT_ATOMS: atom_id res chain seq x y z
N ALA A 1 -0.78 -8.52 3.06
CA ALA A 1 0.35 -7.62 2.75
C ALA A 1 0.92 -7.90 1.36
N ARG A 2 0.77 -6.96 0.42
CA ARG A 2 1.24 -7.05 -0.97
C ARG A 2 2.51 -6.21 -1.10
N THR A 3 3.64 -6.83 -1.42
CA THR A 3 4.91 -6.12 -1.63
C THR A 3 5.07 -5.74 -3.10
N TRP A 4 5.47 -4.50 -3.36
CA TRP A 4 5.80 -4.00 -4.68
C TRP A 4 7.27 -3.58 -4.73
N MET A 5 8.02 -4.33 -5.56
CA MET A 5 9.43 -4.09 -5.86
C MET A 5 9.56 -4.00 -7.38
N PRO A 6 9.33 -2.82 -7.97
CA PRO A 6 9.41 -2.66 -9.42
C PRO A 6 10.85 -2.88 -9.89
N GLN A 7 10.99 -3.55 -11.03
CA GLN A 7 12.25 -3.61 -11.78
C GLN A 7 11.99 -2.87 -13.09
N VAL A 8 12.49 -1.66 -13.19
CA VAL A 8 12.17 -0.71 -14.28
C VAL A 8 13.46 -0.08 -14.78
N GLU A 9 13.55 0.11 -16.09
CA GLU A 9 14.78 0.60 -16.75
C GLU A 9 14.83 2.14 -16.84
N SER A 10 13.77 2.85 -16.42
CA SER A 10 13.74 4.31 -16.43
C SER A 10 12.86 4.87 -15.32
N SER A 11 13.21 6.06 -14.84
CA SER A 11 12.43 6.80 -13.86
C SER A 11 11.04 7.18 -14.37
N ASN A 12 10.87 7.43 -15.67
CA ASN A 12 9.55 7.73 -16.24
C ASN A 12 8.62 6.52 -16.12
N THR A 13 9.11 5.33 -16.50
CA THR A 13 8.36 4.07 -16.33
C THR A 13 8.04 3.80 -14.86
N PHE A 14 8.99 4.05 -13.96
CA PHE A 14 8.79 3.94 -12.52
C PHE A 14 7.62 4.81 -12.05
N PHE A 15 7.65 6.11 -12.32
CA PHE A 15 6.60 7.04 -11.87
C PHE A 15 5.24 6.77 -12.52
N ALA A 16 5.22 6.29 -13.77
CA ALA A 16 4.00 5.85 -14.42
C ALA A 16 3.37 4.64 -13.72
N GLN A 17 4.18 3.63 -13.39
CA GLN A 17 3.71 2.46 -12.62
C GLN A 17 3.29 2.83 -11.20
N LEU A 18 4.05 3.69 -10.52
CA LEU A 18 3.71 4.17 -9.17
C LEU A 18 2.32 4.84 -9.18
N ARG A 19 2.07 5.72 -10.15
CA ARG A 19 0.77 6.38 -10.30
C ARG A 19 -0.36 5.39 -10.54
N SER A 20 -0.17 4.43 -11.45
CA SER A 20 -1.16 3.39 -11.71
C SER A 20 -1.44 2.53 -10.48
N THR A 21 -0.42 2.28 -9.66
CA THR A 21 -0.51 1.45 -8.44
C THR A 21 -1.23 2.19 -7.31
N PHE A 22 -1.14 3.52 -7.30
CA PHE A 22 -1.76 4.38 -6.28
C PHE A 22 -3.16 4.86 -6.65
N ASP A 23 -3.64 4.53 -7.85
CA ASP A 23 -4.98 4.91 -8.32
C ASP A 23 -6.11 4.14 -7.61
N GLU A 24 -5.76 3.07 -6.89
CA GLU A 24 -6.68 2.32 -6.05
C GLU A 24 -7.07 3.15 -4.81
N SER A 25 -8.30 3.65 -4.81
CA SER A 25 -8.86 4.43 -3.70
C SER A 25 -9.51 3.52 -2.66
N VAL A 26 -9.37 3.92 -1.39
CA VAL A 26 -9.95 3.23 -0.23
C VAL A 26 -10.82 4.22 0.52
N GLU A 27 -12.01 3.78 0.94
CA GLU A 27 -12.89 4.59 1.78
C GLU A 27 -12.37 4.61 3.22
N ILE A 28 -12.10 5.82 3.73
CA ILE A 28 -11.63 6.02 5.11
C ILE A 28 -12.81 6.52 5.95
N PRO A 29 -13.15 5.86 7.07
CA PRO A 29 -14.17 6.35 7.99
C PRO A 29 -13.92 7.78 8.46
N ARG A 30 -14.97 8.59 8.60
CA ARG A 30 -14.83 10.01 8.99
C ARG A 30 -14.22 10.22 10.37
N ASP A 31 -14.41 9.26 11.27
CA ASP A 31 -13.96 9.24 12.66
C ASP A 31 -12.66 8.43 12.85
N TRP A 32 -11.89 8.27 11.77
CA TRP A 32 -10.64 7.53 11.81
C TRP A 32 -9.64 8.15 12.81
N PRO A 33 -9.14 7.39 13.80
CA PRO A 33 -8.39 7.95 14.93
C PRO A 33 -6.89 8.13 14.68
N CYS A 34 -6.36 7.71 13.54
CA CYS A 34 -4.92 7.64 13.27
C CYS A 34 -4.53 8.44 12.01
N ASP A 35 -3.35 9.05 11.98
CA ASP A 35 -2.88 9.79 10.79
C ASP A 35 -2.59 8.85 9.59
N PHE A 36 -2.24 7.59 9.87
CA PHE A 36 -2.06 6.55 8.87
C PHE A 36 -3.30 5.66 8.81
N ALA A 37 -3.94 5.61 7.64
CA ALA A 37 -5.17 4.87 7.38
C ALA A 37 -4.95 3.63 6.50
N LEU A 38 -3.84 2.91 6.74
CA LEU A 38 -3.39 1.77 5.91
C LEU A 38 -3.03 2.20 4.47
N GLY A 39 -2.54 1.26 3.66
CA GLY A 39 -2.12 1.52 2.29
C GLY A 39 -0.62 1.38 2.06
N TRP A 40 -0.05 2.17 1.14
CA TRP A 40 1.35 2.02 0.74
C TRP A 40 2.32 2.67 1.74
N VAL A 41 3.31 1.90 2.18
CA VAL A 41 4.42 2.35 3.05
C VAL A 41 5.73 1.74 2.60
N GLY A 42 6.83 2.48 2.68
CA GLY A 42 8.14 1.94 2.38
C GLY A 42 9.14 3.03 2.05
N ALA A 43 10.11 2.71 1.20
CA ALA A 43 11.23 3.59 0.87
C ALA A 43 11.37 3.80 -0.63
N LEU A 44 11.78 5.02 -0.98
CA LEU A 44 12.29 5.39 -2.29
C LEU A 44 13.78 5.73 -2.11
N GLY A 45 14.63 5.03 -2.84
CA GLY A 45 16.06 5.29 -2.89
C GLY A 45 16.37 6.55 -3.69
N TYR A 46 17.53 7.15 -3.44
CA TYR A 46 17.99 8.35 -4.15
C TYR A 46 18.10 8.12 -5.67
N GLY A 47 18.45 6.90 -6.10
CA GLY A 47 18.55 6.54 -7.52
C GLY A 47 17.24 6.63 -8.32
N VAL A 48 16.09 6.84 -7.68
CA VAL A 48 14.79 7.02 -8.37
C VAL A 48 14.79 8.16 -9.39
N GLU A 49 15.60 9.19 -9.19
CA GLU A 49 15.74 10.31 -10.12
C GLU A 49 16.32 9.91 -11.49
N ASP A 50 17.20 8.89 -11.52
CA ASP A 50 17.78 8.31 -12.74
C ASP A 50 18.09 6.82 -12.51
N ILE A 51 17.03 5.99 -12.54
CA ILE A 51 17.11 4.55 -12.21
C ILE A 51 18.08 3.81 -13.15
N ALA A 52 18.19 4.24 -14.40
CA ALA A 52 19.12 3.65 -15.37
C ALA A 52 20.60 3.82 -14.96
N ARG A 53 20.90 4.82 -14.14
CA ARG A 53 22.25 5.11 -13.63
C ARG A 53 22.45 4.71 -12.17
N SER A 54 21.40 4.28 -11.48
CA SER A 54 21.50 3.77 -10.11
C SER A 54 22.42 2.55 -10.10
N ARG A 55 23.36 2.53 -9.15
CA ARG A 55 24.36 1.45 -8.99
C ARG A 55 24.41 0.95 -7.55
N GLU A 56 23.41 1.30 -6.75
CA GLU A 56 23.33 0.88 -5.35
C GLU A 56 23.00 -0.61 -5.25
N ASP A 57 23.52 -1.27 -4.22
CA ASP A 57 23.27 -2.70 -3.95
C ASP A 57 21.84 -2.96 -3.40
N HIS A 58 21.05 -1.91 -3.20
CA HIS A 58 19.68 -1.95 -2.70
C HIS A 58 18.69 -1.49 -3.79
N PRO A 59 17.41 -1.93 -3.74
CA PRO A 59 16.42 -1.49 -4.72
C PRO A 59 16.18 0.02 -4.63
N ASP A 60 15.89 0.65 -5.78
CA ASP A 60 15.50 2.06 -5.86
C ASP A 60 14.10 2.33 -5.28
N ALA A 61 13.26 1.29 -5.14
CA ALA A 61 12.00 1.39 -4.44
C ALA A 61 11.62 0.06 -3.79
N ALA A 62 11.12 0.14 -2.56
CA ALA A 62 10.54 -0.99 -1.85
C ALA A 62 9.31 -0.49 -1.10
N LEU A 63 8.12 -0.80 -1.62
CA LEU A 63 6.85 -0.41 -1.02
C LEU A 63 6.05 -1.65 -0.63
N LEU A 64 5.34 -1.54 0.48
CA LEU A 64 4.43 -2.52 1.02
C LEU A 64 3.03 -1.91 1.05
N PHE A 65 2.06 -2.60 0.47
CA PHE A 65 0.66 -2.33 0.79
C PHE A 65 0.33 -3.00 2.12
N ALA A 66 0.30 -2.18 3.17
CA ALA A 66 -0.06 -2.56 4.52
C ALA A 66 -1.60 -2.51 4.66
N ASP A 67 -2.23 -3.67 4.51
CA ASP A 67 -3.65 -3.91 4.77
C ASP A 67 -3.96 -4.07 6.27
N ARG A 68 -2.92 -4.09 7.11
CA ARG A 68 -2.99 -4.20 8.57
C ARG A 68 -1.87 -3.38 9.18
N ALA A 69 -2.15 -2.74 10.32
CA ALA A 69 -1.14 -2.01 11.08
C ALA A 69 -1.52 -1.93 12.56
N VAL A 70 -0.51 -1.64 13.38
CA VAL A 70 -0.70 -1.22 14.77
C VAL A 70 -0.13 0.19 14.88
N VAL A 71 -0.95 1.14 15.32
CA VAL A 71 -0.51 2.51 15.63
C VAL A 71 -0.41 2.66 17.13
N ILE A 72 0.75 3.12 17.59
CA ILE A 72 1.02 3.41 19.00
C ILE A 72 0.91 4.92 19.20
N ASP A 73 -0.15 5.34 19.88
CA ASP A 73 -0.34 6.72 20.28
C ASP A 73 0.32 6.95 21.65
N HIS A 74 1.53 7.47 21.61
CA HIS A 74 2.28 7.80 22.82
C HIS A 74 1.71 8.97 23.61
N ALA A 75 0.96 9.88 22.98
CA ALA A 75 0.38 11.03 23.66
C ALA A 75 -0.79 10.63 24.56
N HIS A 76 -1.59 9.65 24.12
CA HIS A 76 -2.74 9.14 24.88
C HIS A 76 -2.50 7.77 25.54
N ALA A 77 -1.32 7.17 25.35
CA ALA A 77 -0.97 5.83 25.84
C ALA A 77 -1.95 4.74 25.38
N VAL A 78 -2.35 4.80 24.11
CA VAL A 78 -3.29 3.86 23.47
C VAL A 78 -2.62 3.19 22.27
N ALA A 79 -3.01 1.96 21.98
CA ALA A 79 -2.64 1.26 20.75
C ALA A 79 -3.90 0.93 19.94
N TYR A 80 -3.86 1.23 18.64
CA TYR A 80 -4.93 0.93 17.68
C TYR A 80 -4.48 -0.21 16.78
N ALA A 81 -5.25 -1.30 16.74
CA ALA A 81 -5.05 -2.38 15.76
C ALA A 81 -6.06 -2.22 14.62
N MET A 82 -5.55 -2.18 13.39
CA MET A 82 -6.35 -1.83 12.20
C MET A 82 -6.20 -2.91 11.13
N ALA A 83 -7.30 -3.16 10.41
CA ALA A 83 -7.32 -4.06 9.27
C ALA A 83 -8.28 -3.54 8.20
N MET A 84 -7.86 -3.60 6.94
CA MET A 84 -8.70 -3.33 5.79
C MET A 84 -9.62 -4.53 5.56
N LEU A 85 -10.92 -4.25 5.39
CA LEU A 85 -11.92 -5.26 5.06
C LEU A 85 -12.20 -5.27 3.56
N PRO A 86 -12.55 -6.43 2.96
CA PRO A 86 -13.03 -6.48 1.59
C PRO A 86 -14.23 -5.56 1.39
N SER A 87 -14.36 -4.98 0.20
CA SER A 87 -15.53 -4.17 -0.12
C SER A 87 -16.78 -5.05 -0.16
N ALA A 88 -17.94 -4.49 0.23
CA ALA A 88 -19.21 -5.23 0.19
C ALA A 88 -19.57 -5.78 -1.21
N LYS A 89 -19.03 -5.18 -2.28
CA LYS A 89 -19.15 -5.69 -3.66
C LYS A 89 -18.41 -7.01 -3.90
N ASP A 90 -17.32 -7.26 -3.17
CA ASP A 90 -16.50 -8.47 -3.33
C ASP A 90 -17.05 -9.65 -2.51
N ALA A 91 -17.86 -9.36 -1.48
CA ALA A 91 -18.48 -10.37 -0.64
C ALA A 91 -19.73 -11.04 -1.27
N GLY A 92 -20.31 -10.43 -2.31
CA GLY A 92 -21.54 -10.89 -2.96
C GLY A 92 -21.34 -12.03 -3.99
N ASP A 93 -20.11 -12.34 -4.38
CA ASP A 93 -19.81 -13.40 -5.37
C ASP A 93 -19.56 -14.78 -4.72
N ALA A 94 -19.35 -14.82 -3.40
CA ALA A 94 -19.10 -16.07 -2.66
C ALA A 94 -20.37 -16.82 -2.22
N GLY A 95 -21.57 -16.37 -2.65
CA GLY A 95 -22.85 -16.84 -2.11
C GLY A 95 -23.72 -17.72 -3.03
N SER A 96 -23.33 -17.98 -4.28
CA SER A 96 -24.13 -18.82 -5.18
C SER A 96 -23.57 -20.24 -5.26
N THR A 97 -23.65 -20.99 -4.17
CA THR A 97 -23.58 -22.45 -4.24
C THR A 97 -24.92 -22.96 -4.75
N HIS A 98 -24.89 -23.45 -5.98
CA HIS A 98 -25.95 -24.18 -6.66
C HIS A 98 -26.28 -25.44 -5.85
N ASP A 99 -27.43 -25.47 -5.17
CA ASP A 99 -28.06 -26.70 -4.70
C ASP A 99 -29.13 -27.08 -5.73
N GLU A 100 -28.85 -28.13 -6.50
CA GLU A 100 -29.85 -28.96 -7.20
C GLU A 100 -29.45 -30.44 -7.10
#